data_AF-A0A3D5ISY1-F1
#
_entry.id   AF-A0A3D5ISY1-F1
#
_cell.length_a   1.000
_cell.length_b   1.000
_cell.length_c   1.000
_cell.angle_alpha   90.00
_cell.angle_beta   90.00
_cell.angle_gamma   90.00
#
_symmetry.space_group_name_H-M   'P 1'
#
loop_
_entity.id
_entity.type
_entity.pdbx_description
1 polymer ?
#
loop_
_entity_poly.entity_id
_entity_poly.type
_entity_poly.pdbx_seq_one_letter_code
_entity_poly.pdbx_strand_id
1 'polypeptide(L)'
;MALWQSFVELVHELMPWFDGSIATILIILIKAIALVMPLMLVVAYFTYAERKVIGYMQLRIGPNRVGPKGWLQPIADALKLMTKEIIFPTKANIYLFLLAPILAIAPA
;
A
#
# COMPACT_ATOMS: atom_id res chain seq x y z
N MET A 1 7.82 -34.49 -0.97
CA MET A 1 9.08 -34.55 -1.73
C MET A 1 8.90 -34.07 -3.17
N ALA A 2 7.94 -34.61 -3.93
CA ALA A 2 7.70 -34.23 -5.34
C ALA A 2 7.34 -32.75 -5.56
N LEU A 3 6.47 -32.17 -4.72
CA LEU A 3 6.03 -30.76 -4.83
C LEU A 3 7.16 -29.75 -4.53
N TRP A 4 8.11 -30.17 -3.69
CA TRP A 4 9.31 -29.39 -3.37
C TRP A 4 10.34 -29.47 -4.49
N GLN A 5 10.54 -30.66 -5.07
CA GLN A 5 11.40 -30.85 -6.25
C GLN A 5 10.88 -30.05 -7.45
N SER A 6 9.57 -30.05 -7.72
CA SER A 6 8.97 -29.24 -8.79
C SER A 6 9.10 -27.74 -8.55
N PHE A 7 9.06 -27.28 -7.30
CA PHE A 7 9.30 -25.89 -6.97
C PHE A 7 10.77 -25.50 -7.16
N VAL A 8 11.70 -26.36 -6.73
CA VAL A 8 13.14 -26.15 -6.87
C VAL A 8 13.57 -26.15 -8.34
N GLU A 9 13.02 -27.04 -9.16
CA GLU A 9 13.27 -27.05 -10.61
C GLU A 9 12.72 -25.79 -11.28
N LEU A 10 11.51 -25.36 -10.93
CA LEU A 10 10.94 -24.11 -11.42
C LEU A 10 11.80 -22.89 -11.05
N VAL A 11 12.39 -22.87 -9.86
CA VAL A 11 13.32 -21.82 -9.43
C VAL A 11 14.65 -21.87 -10.20
N HIS A 12 15.19 -23.07 -10.44
CA HIS A 12 16.43 -23.26 -11.19
C HIS A 12 16.28 -22.93 -12.69
N GLU A 13 15.10 -23.12 -13.25
CA GLU A 13 14.79 -22.81 -14.65
C GLU A 13 14.54 -21.31 -14.86
N LEU A 14 14.07 -20.60 -13.82
CA LEU A 14 13.90 -19.15 -13.82
C LEU A 14 15.21 -18.38 -13.53
N MET A 15 16.16 -18.96 -12.79
CA MET A 15 17.45 -18.36 -12.42
C MET A 15 18.26 -17.76 -13.60
N PRO A 16 18.38 -18.42 -14.78
CA PRO A 16 19.14 -17.88 -15.92
C PRO A 16 18.49 -16.69 -16.60
N TRP A 17 17.15 -16.56 -16.52
CA TRP A 17 16.45 -15.36 -17.02
C TRP A 17 16.73 -14.13 -16.13
N PHE A 18 17.24 -14.35 -14.92
CA PHE A 18 17.61 -13.30 -13.98
C PHE A 18 19.06 -12.78 -14.10
N ASP A 19 19.88 -13.37 -14.98
CA ASP A 19 21.33 -13.12 -15.08
C ASP A 19 21.72 -11.93 -15.98
N GLY A 20 20.78 -11.02 -16.25
CA GLY A 20 20.97 -9.80 -17.03
C GLY A 20 20.66 -8.52 -16.23
N SER A 21 21.23 -7.37 -16.64
CA SER A 21 20.99 -6.08 -15.98
C SER A 21 19.50 -5.70 -15.92
N ILE A 22 18.72 -6.06 -16.94
CA ILE A 22 17.26 -5.83 -16.98
C ILE A 22 16.54 -6.67 -15.93
N ALA A 23 16.96 -7.93 -15.76
CA ALA A 23 16.31 -8.83 -14.84
C ALA A 23 16.66 -8.50 -13.38
N THR A 24 17.85 -7.95 -13.13
CA THR A 24 18.21 -7.35 -11.84
C THR A 24 17.27 -6.20 -11.48
N ILE A 25 16.99 -5.29 -12.43
CA ILE A 25 16.05 -4.17 -12.22
C ILE A 25 14.64 -4.69 -11.92
N LEU A 26 14.17 -5.70 -12.67
CA LEU A 26 12.87 -6.32 -12.43
C LEU A 26 12.78 -6.97 -11.05
N ILE A 27 13.82 -7.69 -10.61
CA ILE A 27 13.86 -8.28 -9.27
C ILE A 27 13.80 -7.19 -8.19
N ILE A 28 14.55 -6.09 -8.34
CA ILE A 28 14.53 -4.98 -7.39
C ILE A 28 13.12 -4.37 -7.32
N LEU A 29 12.47 -4.18 -8.46
CA LEU A 29 11.14 -3.58 -8.53
C LEU A 29 10.09 -4.50 -7.89
N ILE A 30 10.16 -5.81 -8.14
CA ILE A 30 9.30 -6.81 -7.51
C ILE A 30 9.51 -6.83 -5.99
N LYS A 31 10.77 -6.82 -5.52
CA LYS A 31 11.09 -6.77 -4.09
C LYS A 31 10.56 -5.49 -3.43
N ALA A 32 10.70 -4.34 -4.09
CA ALA A 32 10.19 -3.07 -3.61
C ALA A 32 8.66 -3.08 -3.46
N ILE A 33 7.94 -3.56 -4.49
CA ILE A 33 6.48 -3.71 -4.43
C ILE A 33 6.08 -4.70 -3.33
N ALA A 34 6.78 -5.83 -3.23
CA ALA A 34 6.51 -6.85 -2.21
C ALA A 34 6.72 -6.33 -0.78
N LEU A 35 7.57 -5.33 -0.58
CA LEU A 35 7.76 -4.65 0.71
C LEU A 35 6.69 -3.58 0.98
N VAL A 36 6.43 -2.71 -0.01
CA VAL A 36 5.54 -1.54 0.16
C VAL A 36 4.07 -1.94 0.25
N MET A 37 3.63 -2.93 -0.55
CA MET A 37 2.24 -3.38 -0.56
C MET A 37 1.70 -3.82 0.81
N PRO A 38 2.34 -4.77 1.53
CA PRO A 38 1.87 -5.17 2.85
C PRO A 38 2.00 -4.05 3.88
N LEU A 39 3.02 -3.19 3.78
CA LEU A 39 3.15 -2.02 4.66
C LEU A 39 1.94 -1.09 4.54
N MET A 40 1.53 -0.77 3.31
CA MET A 40 0.36 0.08 3.06
C MET A 40 -0.94 -0.57 3.57
N LEU A 41 -1.08 -1.89 3.43
CA LEU A 41 -2.23 -2.61 4.01
C LEU A 41 -2.25 -2.52 5.54
N VAL A 42 -1.11 -2.71 6.20
CA VAL A 42 -1.01 -2.59 7.67
C VAL A 42 -1.41 -1.19 8.11
N VAL A 43 -0.89 -0.14 7.47
CA VAL A 43 -1.25 1.25 7.80
C VAL A 43 -2.75 1.50 7.59
N ALA A 44 -3.32 1.01 6.48
CA ALA A 44 -4.74 1.16 6.18
C ALA A 44 -5.63 0.50 7.26
N TYR A 45 -5.32 -0.72 7.70
CA TYR A 45 -6.09 -1.39 8.75
C TYR A 45 -5.80 -0.83 10.15
N PHE A 46 -4.61 -0.30 10.40
CA PHE A 46 -4.27 0.35 11.66
C PHE A 46 -5.15 1.59 11.90
N THR A 47 -5.35 2.42 10.88
CA THR A 47 -6.26 3.59 10.99
C THR A 47 -7.72 3.17 11.23
N TYR A 48 -8.18 2.05 10.66
CA TYR A 48 -9.50 1.48 10.97
C TYR A 48 -9.59 1.02 12.43
N ALA A 49 -8.55 0.32 12.92
CA ALA A 49 -8.48 -0.13 14.30
C ALA A 49 -8.50 1.05 15.28
N GLU A 50 -7.73 2.10 15.01
CA GLU A 50 -7.70 3.33 15.80
C GLU A 50 -9.10 3.95 15.96
N ARG A 51 -9.82 4.14 14.84
CA ARG A 51 -11.20 4.67 14.87
C ARG A 51 -12.14 3.80 15.71
N LYS A 52 -11.93 2.49 15.69
CA LYS A 52 -12.75 1.52 16.41
C LYS A 52 -12.45 1.54 17.91
N VAL A 53 -11.18 1.60 18.29
CA VAL A 53 -10.70 1.71 19.67
C VAL A 53 -11.18 3.00 20.31
N ILE A 54 -11.01 4.15 19.64
CA ILE A 54 -11.48 5.45 20.13
C ILE A 54 -13.01 5.46 20.30
N GLY A 55 -13.74 4.82 19.37
CA GLY A 55 -15.19 4.64 19.51
C GLY A 55 -15.56 3.91 20.80
N TYR A 56 -14.92 2.76 21.05
CA TYR A 56 -15.18 1.96 22.24
C TYR A 56 -14.81 2.67 23.54
N MET A 57 -13.72 3.44 23.56
CA MET A 57 -13.35 4.29 24.71
C MET A 57 -14.43 5.32 25.04
N GLN A 58 -15.13 5.81 24.03
CA GLN A 58 -16.20 6.82 24.16
C GLN A 58 -17.59 6.20 24.29
N LEU A 59 -17.71 4.89 24.55
CA LEU A 59 -18.98 4.16 24.61
C LEU A 59 -19.85 4.33 23.34
N ARG A 60 -19.23 4.56 22.17
CA ARG A 60 -19.92 4.62 20.87
C ARG A 60 -19.40 3.53 19.94
N ILE A 61 -20.28 3.07 19.05
CA ILE A 61 -19.90 2.05 18.07
C ILE A 61 -19.03 2.72 17.00
N GLY A 62 -17.82 2.18 16.79
CA GLY A 62 -16.93 2.58 15.69
C GLY A 62 -17.48 2.23 14.30
N PRO A 63 -16.66 2.32 13.24
CA PRO A 63 -17.13 2.11 11.86
C PRO A 63 -17.77 0.72 11.67
N ASN A 64 -19.06 0.67 11.32
CA ASN A 64 -19.84 -0.58 11.21
C ASN A 64 -20.73 -0.67 9.95
N ARG A 65 -20.63 0.30 9.01
CA ARG A 65 -21.59 0.43 7.89
C ARG A 65 -21.09 -0.15 6.56
N VAL A 66 -19.79 -0.09 6.29
CA VAL A 66 -19.21 -0.53 5.00
C VAL A 66 -18.68 -1.96 5.09
N GLY A 67 -19.50 -2.91 4.61
CA GLY A 67 -19.22 -4.35 4.67
C GLY A 67 -19.52 -4.99 6.04
N PRO A 68 -19.31 -6.31 6.20
CA PRO A 68 -19.52 -7.00 7.47
C PRO A 68 -18.59 -6.41 8.55
N LYS A 69 -19.17 -5.91 9.65
CA LYS A 69 -18.45 -5.24 10.75
C LYS A 69 -17.58 -4.02 10.33
N GLY A 70 -17.80 -3.43 9.15
CA GLY A 70 -17.05 -2.24 8.70
C GLY A 70 -15.67 -2.52 8.07
N TRP A 71 -15.34 -3.78 7.72
CA TRP A 71 -14.00 -4.15 7.25
C TRP A 71 -13.59 -3.51 5.92
N LEU A 72 -14.56 -3.07 5.11
CA LEU A 72 -14.30 -2.43 3.82
C LEU A 72 -14.05 -0.92 3.96
N GLN A 73 -14.02 -0.38 5.18
CA GLN A 73 -13.81 1.06 5.41
C GLN A 73 -12.50 1.60 4.84
N PRO A 74 -11.34 0.94 4.98
CA PRO A 74 -10.10 1.44 4.39
C PRO A 74 -10.15 1.50 2.86
N ILE A 75 -10.85 0.55 2.22
CA ILE A 75 -11.02 0.52 0.76
C ILE A 75 -11.95 1.65 0.32
N ALA A 76 -13.05 1.88 1.03
CA ALA A 76 -13.95 2.99 0.77
C ALA A 76 -13.26 4.35 0.93
N ASP A 77 -12.41 4.50 1.95
CA ASP A 77 -11.62 5.71 2.19
C ASP A 77 -10.60 5.93 1.06
N ALA A 78 -9.92 4.88 0.59
CA ALA A 78 -9.01 4.95 -0.55
C ALA A 78 -9.73 5.37 -1.83
N LEU A 79 -10.87 4.74 -2.15
CA LEU A 79 -11.66 5.08 -3.33
C LEU A 79 -12.19 6.52 -3.28
N LYS A 80 -12.59 6.99 -2.09
CA LYS A 80 -13.00 8.38 -1.87
C LYS A 80 -11.86 9.35 -2.17
N LEU A 81 -10.62 9.02 -1.79
CA LEU A 81 -9.46 9.87 -2.07
C LEU A 81 -9.06 9.82 -3.56
N MET A 82 -9.16 8.67 -4.21
CA MET A 82 -8.86 8.54 -5.64
C MET A 82 -9.83 9.32 -6.54
N THR A 83 -11.10 9.42 -6.13
CA THR A 83 -12.13 10.18 -6.85
C THR A 83 -12.17 11.65 -6.43
N LYS A 84 -11.35 12.06 -5.45
CA LYS A 84 -11.35 13.43 -4.97
C LYS A 84 -10.68 14.35 -5.99
N GLU A 85 -11.39 15.42 -6.35
CA GLU A 85 -10.84 16.48 -7.19
C GLU A 85 -9.59 17.11 -6.56
N ILE A 86 -8.56 17.28 -7.39
CA ILE A 86 -7.30 17.91 -6.98
C ILE A 86 -7.47 19.43 -7.13
N ILE A 87 -7.43 20.14 -6.01
CA ILE A 87 -7.56 21.60 -5.96
C ILE A 87 -6.17 22.21 -5.84
N PHE A 88 -5.78 23.04 -6.81
CA PHE A 88 -4.54 23.79 -6.77
C PHE A 88 -4.76 25.19 -6.17
N PRO A 89 -4.03 25.59 -5.12
CA PRO A 89 -4.20 26.91 -4.52
C PRO A 89 -3.67 28.01 -5.45
N THR A 90 -4.50 28.99 -5.78
CA THR A 90 -4.16 30.10 -6.71
C THR A 90 -3.04 31.01 -6.19
N LYS A 91 -2.80 31.03 -4.87
CA LYS A 91 -1.77 31.85 -4.21
C LYS A 91 -0.50 31.08 -3.84
N ALA A 92 -0.42 29.78 -4.15
CA ALA A 92 0.72 28.95 -3.78
C ALA A 92 1.65 28.70 -4.96
N ASN A 93 2.92 28.44 -4.67
CA ASN A 93 3.86 27.96 -5.67
C ASN A 93 3.55 26.50 -6.03
N ILE A 94 3.20 26.25 -7.30
CA ILE A 94 2.77 24.94 -7.81
C ILE A 94 3.88 23.89 -7.65
N TYR A 95 5.14 24.25 -7.86
CA TYR A 95 6.27 23.32 -7.75
C TYR A 95 6.47 22.85 -6.31
N LEU A 96 6.44 23.77 -5.35
CA LEU A 96 6.56 23.42 -3.93
C LEU A 96 5.36 22.61 -3.43
N PHE A 97 4.16 22.91 -3.94
CA PHE A 97 2.94 22.18 -3.58
C PHE A 97 2.97 20.72 -4.07
N LEU A 98 3.53 20.44 -5.25
CA LEU A 98 3.71 19.07 -5.74
C LEU A 98 4.89 18.34 -5.09
N LEU A 99 6.03 19.01 -4.89
CA LEU A 99 7.24 18.38 -4.39
C LEU A 99 7.17 18.07 -2.90
N ALA A 100 6.49 18.89 -2.09
CA ALA A 100 6.45 18.70 -0.65
C ALA A 100 5.86 17.35 -0.21
N PRO A 101 4.71 16.87 -0.73
CA PRO A 101 4.20 15.54 -0.41
C PRO A 101 5.13 14.41 -0.85
N ILE A 102 5.82 14.57 -1.99
CA ILE A 102 6.77 13.57 -2.50
C ILE A 102 7.96 13.45 -1.54
N LEU A 103 8.53 14.56 -1.10
CA LEU A 103 9.64 14.57 -0.14
C LEU A 103 9.25 14.04 1.24
N ALA A 104 7.99 14.22 1.65
CA ALA A 104 7.51 13.72 2.94
C ALA A 104 7.31 12.19 2.96
N ILE A 105 6.98 11.59 1.82
CA ILE A 105 6.74 10.14 1.69
C ILE A 105 8.00 9.40 1.23
N ALA A 106 8.87 10.05 0.45
CA ALA A 106 10.11 9.46 0.00
C ALA A 106 11.00 9.13 1.21
N PRO A 107 11.38 7.87 1.41
CA PRO A 107 12.38 7.53 2.42
C PRO A 107 13.73 8.15 2.04
N ALA A 108 14.45 8.65 3.03
CA ALA A 108 15.80 9.20 2.89
C ALA A 108 16.83 8.13 2.50
#